data_AF-W2SM34-F1
#
_entry.id   AF-W2SM34-F1
#
_cell.length_a   1.000
_cell.length_b   1.000
_cell.length_c   1.000
_cell.angle_alpha   90.00
_cell.angle_beta   90.00
_cell.angle_gamma   90.00
#
_symmetry.space_group_name_H-M   'P 1'
#
loop_
_entity.id
_entity.type
_entity.pdbx_description
1 polymer ?
#
loop_
_entity_poly.entity_id
_entity_poly.type
_entity_poly.pdbx_seq_one_letter_code
_entity_poly.pdbx_strand_id
1 'polypeptide(L)'
;MGNEYSACMTPSYFVTASVPTLKSYQFVSTFNQMHYVCGGGMQIYMDNEDCMSSTWGGETGQQLNACRYNFEQKSDVAPDNACFLANTFSSCFEQQFQQGCGVNARDTQFWGCEYARVEVFTRFPQCDISCVLPYAGGIIG
;
A
#
# COMPACT_ATOMS: atom_id res chain seq x y z
N MET A 1 23.08 6.72 -1.19
CA MET A 1 22.04 7.68 -1.59
C MET A 1 21.61 8.46 -0.34
N GLY A 2 22.43 9.40 0.13
CA GLY A 2 22.19 10.14 1.40
C GLY A 2 21.20 11.29 1.20
N ASN A 3 21.68 12.53 1.31
CA ASN A 3 20.86 13.75 1.15
C ASN A 3 20.17 13.89 -0.22
N GLU A 4 20.60 13.13 -1.22
CA GLU A 4 20.06 13.14 -2.58
C GLU A 4 18.84 12.21 -2.74
N TYR A 5 18.58 11.32 -1.78
CA TYR A 5 17.55 10.29 -1.91
C TYR A 5 16.17 10.88 -2.16
N SER A 6 15.76 11.89 -1.39
CA SER A 6 14.45 12.54 -1.54
C SER A 6 14.31 13.29 -2.86
N ALA A 7 15.42 13.76 -3.46
CA ALA A 7 15.39 14.39 -4.78
C ALA A 7 15.28 13.34 -5.89
N CYS A 8 16.01 12.23 -5.77
CA CYS A 8 16.01 11.14 -6.76
C CYS A 8 14.74 10.28 -6.72
N MET A 9 14.13 10.12 -5.55
CA MET A 9 12.93 9.28 -5.35
C MET A 9 11.64 10.08 -5.50
N THR A 10 11.59 10.89 -6.55
CA THR A 10 10.39 11.65 -6.94
C THR A 10 9.91 11.18 -8.31
N PRO A 11 8.59 10.97 -8.52
CA PRO A 11 8.07 10.53 -9.81
C PRO A 11 8.42 11.48 -10.95
N SER A 12 8.50 12.79 -10.67
CA SER A 12 8.89 13.84 -11.62
C SER A 12 10.29 13.65 -12.19
N TYR A 13 11.25 13.19 -11.38
CA TYR A 13 12.61 12.90 -11.84
C TYR A 13 12.60 11.83 -12.95
N PHE A 14 11.87 10.74 -12.76
CA PHE A 14 11.80 9.65 -13.74
C PHE A 14 11.03 10.03 -15.01
N VAL A 15 9.99 10.85 -14.91
CA VAL A 15 9.28 11.36 -16.09
C VAL A 15 10.22 12.17 -16.98
N THR A 16 11.13 12.97 -16.40
CA THR A 16 12.13 13.71 -17.19
C THR A 16 13.17 12.81 -17.85
N ALA A 17 13.34 11.58 -17.36
CA ALA A 17 14.20 10.56 -17.95
C ALA A 17 13.49 9.69 -19.02
N SER A 18 12.38 10.17 -19.59
CA SER A 18 11.59 9.47 -20.62
C SER A 18 10.91 8.17 -20.16
N VAL A 19 10.69 8.00 -18.85
CA VAL A 19 9.88 6.90 -18.30
C VAL A 19 8.40 7.30 -18.34
N PRO A 20 7.47 6.43 -18.79
CA PRO A 20 6.04 6.71 -18.76
C PRO A 20 5.57 7.07 -17.34
N THR A 21 4.70 8.06 -17.21
CA THR A 21 4.22 8.59 -15.92
C THR A 21 3.76 7.48 -14.96
N LEU A 22 2.96 6.53 -15.44
CA LEU A 22 2.50 5.39 -14.64
C LEU A 22 3.67 4.57 -14.07
N LYS A 23 4.69 4.27 -14.89
CA LYS A 23 5.86 3.50 -14.48
C LYS A 23 6.72 4.24 -13.46
N SER A 24 6.82 5.56 -13.58
CA SER A 24 7.50 6.41 -12.60
C SER A 24 6.83 6.35 -11.23
N TYR A 25 5.49 6.44 -11.18
CA TYR A 25 4.75 6.32 -9.92
C TYR A 25 4.80 4.90 -9.33
N GLN A 26 4.71 3.85 -10.16
CA GLN A 26 4.85 2.45 -9.71
C GLN A 26 6.21 2.18 -9.06
N PHE A 27 7.27 2.75 -9.62
CA PHE A 27 8.61 2.63 -9.05
C PHE A 27 8.67 3.28 -7.67
N VAL A 28 8.29 4.56 -7.57
CA VAL A 28 8.34 5.28 -6.29
C VAL A 28 7.40 4.67 -5.24
N SER A 29 6.21 4.20 -5.64
CA SER A 29 5.24 3.59 -4.72
C SER A 29 5.80 2.29 -4.12
N THR A 30 6.52 1.49 -4.90
CA THR A 30 7.18 0.28 -4.41
C THR A 30 8.20 0.62 -3.31
N PHE A 31 9.01 1.66 -3.48
CA PHE A 31 9.97 2.08 -2.45
C PHE A 31 9.29 2.65 -1.21
N ASN A 32 8.21 3.42 -1.37
CA ASN A 32 7.45 3.91 -0.24
C ASN A 32 6.79 2.76 0.54
N GLN A 33 6.28 1.74 -0.16
CA GLN A 33 5.77 0.52 0.46
C GLN A 33 6.85 -0.22 1.23
N MET A 34 8.07 -0.32 0.68
CA MET A 34 9.22 -0.90 1.40
C MET A 34 9.59 -0.10 2.65
N HIS A 35 9.55 1.23 2.59
CA HIS A 35 9.76 2.07 3.77
C HIS A 35 8.72 1.83 4.86
N TYR A 36 7.46 1.59 4.47
CA TYR A 36 6.42 1.23 5.42
C TYR A 36 6.67 -0.16 6.02
N VAL A 37 6.92 -1.18 5.18
CA VAL A 37 7.19 -2.56 5.61
C VAL A 37 8.39 -2.63 6.56
N CYS A 38 9.47 -1.92 6.26
CA CYS A 38 10.69 -1.87 7.07
C CYS A 38 10.67 -0.78 8.16
N GLY A 39 9.58 -0.03 8.27
CA GLY A 39 9.40 1.07 9.21
C GLY A 39 8.19 0.83 10.10
N GLY A 40 7.18 1.69 10.01
CA GLY A 40 5.99 1.64 10.87
C GLY A 40 5.18 0.34 10.80
N GLY A 41 5.27 -0.40 9.70
CA GLY A 41 4.61 -1.70 9.53
C GLY A 41 5.44 -2.90 10.00
N MET A 42 6.72 -2.73 10.34
CA MET A 42 7.63 -3.85 10.58
C MET A 42 7.22 -4.67 11.81
N GLN A 43 6.89 -4.01 12.91
CA GLN A 43 6.54 -4.66 14.17
C GLN A 43 5.31 -5.58 14.00
N ILE A 44 4.24 -5.04 13.41
CA ILE A 44 3.00 -5.80 13.15
C ILE A 44 3.29 -7.01 12.25
N TYR A 45 4.15 -6.83 11.24
CA TYR A 45 4.50 -7.92 10.32
C TYR A 45 5.25 -9.05 11.04
N MET A 46 6.23 -8.72 11.88
CA MET A 46 6.99 -9.72 12.64
C MET A 46 6.12 -10.44 13.68
N ASP A 47 5.23 -9.73 14.35
CA ASP A 47 4.31 -10.31 15.34
C ASP A 47 3.30 -11.29 14.72
N ASN A 48 3.12 -11.24 13.40
CA ASN A 48 2.16 -12.06 12.65
C ASN A 48 2.78 -12.73 11.40
N GLU A 49 4.09 -13.00 11.43
CA GLU A 49 4.89 -13.40 10.25
C GLU A 49 4.27 -14.58 9.49
N ASP A 50 3.88 -15.64 10.19
CA ASP A 50 3.39 -16.89 9.58
C ASP A 50 2.17 -16.66 8.67
N CYS A 51 1.17 -15.94 9.17
CA CYS A 51 -0.06 -15.69 8.43
C CYS A 51 0.13 -14.60 7.37
N MET A 52 0.92 -13.56 7.67
CA MET A 52 1.14 -12.47 6.74
C MET A 52 1.99 -12.90 5.55
N SER A 53 3.03 -13.71 5.78
CA SER A 53 3.87 -14.28 4.71
C SER A 53 3.07 -15.20 3.81
N SER A 54 2.20 -16.05 4.38
CA SER A 54 1.34 -16.93 3.59
C SER A 54 0.24 -16.19 2.84
N THR A 55 -0.23 -15.05 3.35
CA THR A 55 -1.23 -14.18 2.67
C THR A 55 -0.74 -13.71 1.29
N TRP A 56 0.56 -13.48 1.12
CA TRP A 56 1.15 -13.11 -0.16
C TRP A 56 1.17 -14.25 -1.19
N GLY A 57 0.99 -15.49 -0.75
CA GLY A 57 0.92 -16.67 -1.59
C GLY A 57 -0.53 -17.08 -1.92
N GLY A 58 -0.66 -18.12 -2.75
CA GLY A 58 -1.94 -18.77 -3.03
C GLY A 58 -3.02 -17.84 -3.62
N GLU A 59 -4.26 -18.05 -3.19
CA GLU A 59 -5.44 -17.30 -3.68
C GLU A 59 -5.44 -15.84 -3.19
N THR A 60 -5.14 -15.60 -1.91
CA THR A 60 -5.07 -14.24 -1.35
C THR A 60 -4.00 -13.40 -2.06
N GLY A 61 -2.83 -13.99 -2.38
CA GLY A 61 -1.79 -13.33 -3.15
C GLY A 61 -2.22 -12.97 -4.58
N GLN A 62 -3.00 -13.83 -5.24
CA GLN A 62 -3.59 -13.52 -6.55
C GLN A 62 -4.57 -12.35 -6.46
N GLN A 63 -5.40 -12.31 -5.41
CA GLN A 63 -6.33 -11.21 -5.17
C GLN A 63 -5.61 -9.90 -4.84
N LEU A 64 -4.54 -9.93 -4.04
CA LEU A 64 -3.70 -8.75 -3.77
C LEU A 64 -3.15 -8.14 -5.07
N ASN A 65 -2.62 -8.99 -5.96
CA ASN A 65 -2.16 -8.57 -7.28
C ASN A 65 -3.29 -8.02 -8.15
N ALA A 66 -4.46 -8.66 -8.14
CA ALA A 66 -5.63 -8.21 -8.87
C ALA A 66 -6.13 -6.84 -8.36
N CYS A 67 -6.08 -6.60 -7.06
CA CYS A 67 -6.49 -5.33 -6.46
C CYS A 67 -5.56 -4.19 -6.84
N ARG A 68 -4.25 -4.43 -6.79
CA ARG A 68 -3.25 -3.48 -7.30
C ARG A 68 -3.47 -3.18 -8.78
N TYR A 69 -3.52 -4.22 -9.61
CA TYR A 69 -3.69 -4.08 -11.05
C TYR A 69 -4.97 -3.30 -11.41
N ASN A 70 -6.09 -3.60 -10.76
CA ASN A 70 -7.35 -2.90 -10.98
C ASN A 70 -7.25 -1.41 -10.61
N PHE A 71 -6.60 -1.09 -9.48
CA PHE A 71 -6.40 0.29 -9.08
C PHE A 71 -5.52 1.04 -10.06
N GLU A 72 -4.34 0.50 -10.40
CA GLU A 72 -3.38 1.13 -11.30
C GLU A 72 -3.98 1.42 -12.67
N GLN A 73 -4.66 0.45 -13.28
CA GLN A 73 -5.24 0.61 -14.62
C GLN A 73 -6.43 1.57 -14.62
N LYS A 74 -7.35 1.46 -13.65
CA LYS A 74 -8.56 2.29 -13.63
C LYS A 74 -8.27 3.73 -13.21
N SER A 75 -7.35 3.94 -12.26
CA SER A 75 -6.96 5.28 -11.82
C SER A 75 -6.14 6.04 -12.86
N ASP A 76 -5.48 5.32 -13.79
CA ASP A 76 -4.77 5.93 -14.91
C ASP A 76 -5.72 6.52 -15.97
N VAL A 77 -6.82 5.82 -16.26
CA VAL A 77 -7.79 6.24 -17.29
C VAL A 77 -8.91 7.14 -16.76
N ALA A 78 -9.24 7.04 -15.47
CA ALA A 78 -10.32 7.78 -14.82
C ALA A 78 -9.85 8.46 -13.52
N PRO A 79 -8.97 9.47 -13.61
CA PRO A 79 -8.37 10.12 -12.45
C PRO A 79 -9.40 10.82 -11.54
N ASP A 80 -10.54 11.25 -12.08
CA ASP A 80 -11.62 11.85 -11.29
C ASP A 80 -12.23 10.87 -10.27
N ASN A 81 -12.16 9.57 -10.56
CA ASN A 81 -12.62 8.50 -9.68
C ASN A 81 -11.48 7.89 -8.84
N ALA A 82 -10.27 8.45 -8.89
CA ALA A 82 -9.10 7.86 -8.25
C ALA A 82 -9.28 7.64 -6.75
N CYS A 83 -9.93 8.57 -6.03
CA CYS A 83 -10.14 8.41 -4.59
C CYS A 83 -11.18 7.34 -4.23
N PHE A 84 -12.19 7.12 -5.08
CA PHE A 84 -13.10 6.00 -4.91
C PHE A 84 -12.40 4.66 -5.16
N LEU A 85 -11.61 4.60 -6.24
CA LEU A 85 -10.80 3.43 -6.58
C LEU A 85 -9.73 3.15 -5.51
N ALA A 86 -9.17 4.18 -4.91
CA ALA A 86 -8.21 4.10 -3.82
C ALA A 86 -8.82 3.48 -2.55
N ASN A 87 -10.02 3.90 -2.16
CA ASN A 87 -10.74 3.27 -1.05
C ASN A 87 -11.06 1.80 -1.35
N THR A 88 -11.45 1.50 -2.59
CA THR A 88 -11.69 0.10 -3.01
C THR A 88 -10.41 -0.73 -2.92
N PHE A 89 -9.27 -0.13 -3.30
CA PHE A 89 -7.96 -0.76 -3.25
C PHE A 89 -7.51 -1.05 -1.81
N SER A 90 -7.60 -0.05 -0.91
CA SER A 90 -7.22 -0.22 0.50
C SER A 90 -8.11 -1.25 1.21
N SER A 91 -9.43 -1.18 0.99
CA SER A 91 -10.36 -2.18 1.55
C SER A 91 -10.12 -3.59 1.01
N CYS A 92 -9.69 -3.73 -0.26
CA CYS A 92 -9.32 -5.04 -0.76
C CYS A 92 -8.11 -5.62 -0.01
N PHE A 93 -7.06 -4.82 0.18
CA PHE A 93 -5.87 -5.28 0.92
C PHE A 93 -6.23 -5.67 2.35
N GLU A 94 -7.01 -4.82 3.05
CA GLU A 94 -7.55 -5.13 4.37
C GLU A 94 -8.26 -6.50 4.38
N GLN A 95 -9.14 -6.75 3.41
CA GLN A 95 -9.89 -7.99 3.29
C GLN A 95 -8.98 -9.21 3.03
N GLN A 96 -7.93 -9.09 2.20
CA GLN A 96 -7.04 -10.22 1.95
C GLN A 96 -6.21 -10.58 3.19
N PHE A 97 -5.77 -9.58 3.95
CA PHE A 97 -5.11 -9.83 5.24
C PHE A 97 -6.09 -10.35 6.30
N GLN A 98 -7.36 -9.95 6.27
CA GLN A 98 -8.41 -10.57 7.07
C GLN A 98 -8.60 -12.06 6.71
N GLN A 99 -8.55 -12.41 5.42
CA GLN A 99 -8.72 -13.79 4.96
C GLN A 99 -7.51 -14.66 5.31
N GLY A 100 -6.30 -14.14 5.12
CA GLY A 100 -5.07 -14.90 5.38
C GLY A 100 -4.72 -15.04 6.87
N CYS A 101 -5.02 -14.03 7.70
CA CYS A 101 -4.71 -14.05 9.13
C CYS A 101 -5.93 -14.27 10.06
N GLY A 102 -7.13 -14.26 9.49
CA GLY A 102 -8.38 -14.43 10.24
C GLY A 102 -9.00 -13.11 10.74
N VAL A 103 -10.30 -13.18 11.03
CA VAL A 103 -11.14 -12.00 11.34
C VAL A 103 -10.74 -11.25 12.62
N ASN A 104 -10.04 -11.94 13.54
CA ASN A 104 -9.59 -11.39 14.81
C ASN A 104 -8.20 -10.74 14.72
N ALA A 105 -7.44 -11.04 13.67
CA ALA A 105 -6.13 -10.44 13.42
C ALA A 105 -6.32 -9.06 12.79
N ARG A 106 -6.70 -8.09 13.62
CA ARG A 106 -7.05 -6.76 13.14
C ARG A 106 -5.84 -5.87 12.86
N ASP A 107 -4.73 -6.12 13.53
CA ASP A 107 -3.49 -5.38 13.27
C ASP A 107 -2.97 -5.69 11.87
N THR A 108 -3.13 -6.94 11.39
CA THR A 108 -2.76 -7.34 10.03
C THR A 108 -3.69 -6.75 8.97
N GLN A 109 -4.98 -6.59 9.29
CA GLN A 109 -5.95 -5.87 8.46
C GLN A 109 -5.57 -4.40 8.31
N PHE A 110 -5.30 -3.73 9.43
CA PHE A 110 -4.78 -2.36 9.45
C PHE A 110 -3.49 -2.24 8.64
N TRP A 111 -2.57 -3.20 8.82
CA TRP A 111 -1.31 -3.22 8.10
C TRP A 111 -1.51 -3.28 6.59
N GLY A 112 -2.42 -4.14 6.12
CA GLY A 112 -2.76 -4.25 4.71
C GLY A 112 -3.34 -2.96 4.13
N CYS A 113 -4.25 -2.33 4.88
CA CYS A 113 -4.82 -1.04 4.51
C CYS A 113 -3.73 0.04 4.38
N GLU A 114 -2.85 0.18 5.37
CA GLU A 114 -1.76 1.17 5.35
C GLU A 114 -0.76 0.91 4.22
N TYR A 115 -0.44 -0.35 3.96
CA TYR A 115 0.41 -0.75 2.84
C TYR A 115 -0.17 -0.28 1.49
N ALA A 116 -1.47 -0.44 1.28
CA ALA A 116 -2.17 0.08 0.10
C ALA A 116 -2.25 1.61 0.11
N ARG A 117 -2.53 2.22 1.26
CA ARG A 117 -2.63 3.67 1.43
C ARG A 117 -1.34 4.38 0.98
N VAL A 118 -0.18 3.88 1.39
CA VAL A 118 1.13 4.46 1.03
C VAL A 118 1.33 4.53 -0.49
N GLU A 119 0.88 3.51 -1.23
CA GLU A 119 0.91 3.54 -2.69
C GLU A 119 -0.05 4.57 -3.28
N VAL A 120 -1.27 4.68 -2.76
CA VAL A 120 -2.21 5.71 -3.22
C VAL A 120 -1.62 7.10 -2.99
N PHE A 121 -1.11 7.39 -1.78
CA PHE A 121 -0.56 8.69 -1.44
C PHE A 121 0.62 9.10 -2.33
N THR A 122 1.32 8.14 -2.91
CA THR A 122 2.42 8.41 -3.84
C THR A 122 1.94 9.09 -5.14
N ARG A 123 0.70 8.82 -5.57
CA ARG A 123 0.13 9.35 -6.82
C ARG A 123 -1.05 10.31 -6.61
N PHE A 124 -1.88 10.04 -5.61
CA PHE A 124 -3.11 10.76 -5.30
C PHE A 124 -3.12 11.18 -3.81
N PRO A 125 -2.21 12.07 -3.39
CA PRO A 125 -2.12 12.51 -1.99
C PRO A 125 -3.37 13.25 -1.48
N GLN A 126 -4.26 13.68 -2.39
CA GLN A 126 -5.54 14.31 -2.05
C GLN A 126 -6.61 13.33 -1.55
N CYS A 127 -6.40 12.03 -1.70
CA CYS A 127 -7.40 11.04 -1.32
C CYS A 127 -7.35 10.76 0.19
N ASP A 128 -8.47 11.02 0.87
CA ASP A 128 -8.63 10.72 2.29
C ASP A 128 -8.99 9.23 2.46
N ILE A 129 -8.00 8.41 2.75
CA ILE A 129 -8.15 6.98 3.06
C ILE A 129 -7.88 6.81 4.55
N SER A 130 -8.88 6.30 5.26
CA SER A 130 -8.77 6.01 6.69
C SER A 130 -8.56 4.51 6.90
N CYS A 131 -7.39 4.16 7.44
CA CYS A 131 -7.11 2.81 7.94
C CYS A 131 -7.27 2.83 9.46
N VAL A 132 -8.23 2.07 9.97
CA VAL A 132 -8.59 2.11 11.40
C VAL A 132 -7.90 0.95 12.11
N LEU A 133 -6.97 1.27 13.01
CA LEU A 133 -6.57 0.34 14.07
C LEU A 133 -7.81 0.07 14.93
N PRO A 134 -8.16 -1.18 15.25
CA PRO A 134 -9.02 -1.38 16.41
C PRO A 134 -8.28 -0.85 17.62
N TYR A 135 -9.01 -0.20 18.50
CA TYR A 135 -8.52 0.16 19.82
C TYR A 135 -7.97 -1.07 20.55
N ALA A 136 -6.67 -1.31 20.42
CA ALA A 136 -5.85 -2.02 21.37
C ALA A 136 -4.83 -0.98 21.85
N GLY A 137 -5.03 -0.50 23.07
CA GLY A 137 -4.22 0.59 23.63
C GLY A 137 -2.73 0.30 23.56
N GLY A 138 -1.95 1.20 22.95
CA GLY A 138 -0.51 1.01 22.87
C GLY A 138 0.21 2.01 21.96
N ILE A 139 0.43 3.22 22.49
CA ILE A 139 1.49 4.20 22.15
C ILE A 139 1.48 4.75 20.72
N ILE A 140 0.84 5.92 20.60
CA ILE A 140 1.22 6.97 19.65
C ILE A 140 2.62 7.45 20.07
N GLY A 141 3.61 7.27 19.20
CA GLY A 141 4.95 7.87 19.31
C GLY A 141 5.25 8.67 18.07
#